data_AF-A0A7J9QWS2-F1
#
_entry.id   AF-A0A7J9QWS2-F1
#
_cell.length_a   1.000
_cell.length_b   1.000
_cell.length_c   1.000
_cell.angle_alpha   90.00
_cell.angle_beta   90.00
_cell.angle_gamma   90.00
#
_symmetry.space_group_name_H-M   'P 1'
#
loop_
_entity.id
_entity.type
_entity.pdbx_description
1 polymer ?
#
loop_
_entity_poly.entity_id
_entity_poly.type
_entity_poly.pdbx_seq_one_letter_code
_entity_poly.pdbx_strand_id
1 'polypeptide(L)' 'MNFLKKFSCTDCDKKFSKEEELMNHQQIIHGKNLEYDCKQCNKYFSNMEDMRTHLQREHSYKKNR' A
#
# COMPACT_ATOMS: atom_id res chain seq x y z
N MET A 1 -15.01 8.59 25.23
CA MET A 1 -15.23 8.91 23.79
C MET A 1 -15.17 7.61 23.02
N ASN A 2 -16.31 7.09 22.56
CA ASN A 2 -16.36 5.86 21.78
C ASN A 2 -15.88 6.16 20.35
N PHE A 3 -14.67 5.72 20.00
CA PHE A 3 -14.20 5.74 18.62
C PHE A 3 -15.02 4.71 17.83
N LEU A 4 -16.16 5.15 17.30
CA LEU A 4 -16.94 4.36 16.37
C LEU A 4 -16.05 4.01 15.18
N LYS A 5 -15.89 2.71 14.93
CA LYS A 5 -15.23 2.20 13.74
C LYS A 5 -16.15 2.44 12.54
N LYS A 6 -15.94 3.57 11.86
CA LYS A 6 -16.77 4.04 10.74
C LYS A 6 -16.36 3.44 9.40
N PHE A 7 -15.10 3.02 9.26
CA PHE A 7 -14.54 2.59 7.98
C PHE A 7 -14.56 1.07 7.90
N SER A 8 -15.40 0.51 7.02
CA SER A 8 -15.53 -0.94 6.81
C SER A 8 -14.77 -1.39 5.57
N CYS A 9 -14.08 -2.52 5.67
CA CYS A 9 -13.55 -3.19 4.50
C CYS A 9 -14.70 -3.77 3.67
N THR A 10 -14.56 -3.69 2.34
CA THR A 10 -15.56 -4.24 1.40
C THR A 10 -15.28 -5.70 1.04
N ASP A 11 -14.08 -6.19 1.33
CA ASP A 11 -13.66 -7.55 1.01
C ASP A 11 -13.68 -8.49 2.25
N CYS A 12 -13.89 -7.94 3.44
CA CYS A 12 -14.07 -8.69 4.68
C CYS A 12 -14.82 -7.87 5.76
N ASP A 13 -15.27 -8.52 6.84
CA ASP A 13 -16.08 -7.87 7.89
C ASP A 13 -15.29 -6.97 8.86
N LYS A 14 -14.03 -6.64 8.56
CA LYS A 14 -13.21 -5.79 9.43
C LYS A 14 -13.63 -4.32 9.36
N LYS A 15 -13.63 -3.68 10.52
CA LYS A 15 -13.89 -2.24 10.69
C LYS A 15 -12.74 -1.54 11.39
N PHE A 16 -12.48 -0.31 10.96
CA PHE A 16 -11.39 0.55 11.38
C PHE A 16 -11.90 1.92 11.84
N SER A 17 -11.12 2.55 12.70
CA SER A 17 -11.47 3.84 13.30
C SER A 17 -11.04 5.03 12.43
N LYS A 18 -10.01 4.81 11.62
CA LYS A 18 -9.45 5.77 10.67
C LYS A 18 -9.47 5.20 9.26
N GLU A 19 -9.54 6.08 8.28
CA GLU A 19 -9.48 5.71 6.85
C GLU A 19 -8.11 5.13 6.48
N GLU A 20 -7.02 5.71 6.97
CA GLU A 20 -5.66 5.23 6.74
C GLU A 20 -5.47 3.78 7.21
N GLU A 21 -6.07 3.40 8.35
CA GLU A 21 -6.05 2.02 8.86
C GLU A 21 -6.76 1.06 7.90
N LEU A 22 -7.90 1.48 7.34
CA LEU A 22 -8.62 0.69 6.32
C LEU A 22 -7.80 0.57 5.04
N MET A 23 -7.21 1.66 4.56
CA MET A 23 -6.39 1.68 3.34
C MET A 23 -5.19 0.75 3.46
N ASN A 24 -4.44 0.83 4.57
CA ASN A 24 -3.33 -0.07 4.84
C ASN A 24 -3.78 -1.54 4.94
N HIS A 25 -4.93 -1.79 5.57
CA HIS A 25 -5.50 -3.13 5.62
C HIS A 25 -5.82 -3.67 4.23
N GLN A 26 -6.49 -2.88 3.39
CA GLN A 26 -6.84 -3.28 2.03
C GLN A 26 -5.60 -3.49 1.16
N GLN A 27 -4.56 -2.68 1.36
CA GLN A 27 -3.29 -2.85 0.68
C GLN A 27 -2.58 -4.16 1.04
N ILE A 28 -2.45 -4.45 2.35
CA ILE A 28 -1.64 -5.58 2.81
C ILE A 28 -2.39 -6.90 2.68
N ILE A 29 -3.69 -6.92 2.97
CA ILE A 29 -4.48 -8.16 3.04
C ILE A 29 -5.15 -8.48 1.71
N HIS A 30 -5.61 -7.46 0.98
CA HIS A 30 -6.36 -7.63 -0.26
C HIS A 30 -5.57 -7.18 -1.51
N GLY A 31 -4.33 -6.69 -1.34
CA GLY A 31 -3.52 -6.22 -2.46
C GLY A 31 -4.07 -4.99 -3.19
N LYS A 32 -4.98 -4.24 -2.55
CA LYS A 32 -5.64 -3.08 -3.18
C LYS A 32 -4.78 -1.82 -3.13
N ASN A 33 -5.02 -0.91 -4.06
CA ASN A 33 -4.32 0.39 -4.13
C ASN A 33 -2.80 0.26 -4.28
N LEU A 34 -2.35 -0.86 -4.85
CA LEU A 34 -0.96 -1.10 -5.20
C LEU A 34 -0.75 -0.70 -6.67
N GLU A 35 -0.56 0.58 -6.92
CA GLU A 35 -0.49 1.12 -8.28
C GLU A 35 0.90 1.01 -8.90
N TYR A 36 1.94 0.82 -8.08
CA TYR A 36 3.33 0.88 -8.52
C TYR A 36 3.96 -0.51 -8.48
N ASP A 37 4.18 -1.11 -9.63
CA ASP A 37 4.84 -2.40 -9.75
C ASP A 37 6.32 -2.28 -10.14
N CYS A 38 7.17 -3.08 -9.50
CA CYS A 38 8.58 -3.21 -9.83
C CYS A 38 8.74 -4.23 -10.95
N LYS A 39 9.05 -3.77 -12.17
CA LYS A 39 9.27 -4.63 -13.35
C LYS A 39 10.46 -5.61 -13.23
N GLN A 40 11.32 -5.45 -12.23
CA GLN A 40 12.47 -6.34 -12.02
C GLN A 40 12.15 -7.54 -11.12
N CYS A 41 11.27 -7.39 -10.13
CA CYS A 41 10.96 -8.46 -9.17
C CYS A 41 9.45 -8.67 -8.93
N ASN A 42 8.59 -7.99 -9.69
CA ASN A 42 7.13 -8.02 -9.59
C ASN A 42 6.58 -7.72 -8.20
N LYS A 43 7.34 -6.98 -7.37
CA LYS A 43 6.82 -6.40 -6.12
C LYS A 43 5.91 -5.21 -6.42
N TYR A 44 4.94 -5.03 -5.56
CA TYR A 44 3.94 -3.97 -5.67
C TYR A 44 4.05 -3.00 -4.49
N PHE A 45 3.82 -1.72 -4.75
CA PHE A 45 3.91 -0.63 -3.79
C PHE A 45 2.69 0.30 -3.92
N SER A 46 2.24 0.88 -2.81
CA SER A 46 1.10 1.83 -2.82
C SER A 46 1.48 3.23 -3.26
N ASN A 47 2.76 3.58 -3.18
CA ASN A 47 3.23 4.89 -3.58
C ASN A 47 4.57 4.80 -4.34
N MET A 48 4.82 5.85 -5.12
CA MET A 48 6.00 5.95 -5.97
C MET A 48 7.31 6.10 -5.16
N GLU A 49 7.26 6.68 -3.96
CA GLU A 49 8.43 6.94 -3.14
C GLU A 49 9.00 5.65 -2.53
N ASP A 50 8.14 4.77 -2.02
CA ASP A 50 8.49 3.44 -1.55
C ASP A 50 9.04 2.58 -2.70
N MET A 51 8.39 2.63 -3.86
CA MET A 51 8.85 1.93 -5.06
C MET A 51 10.24 2.42 -5.50
N ARG A 52 10.47 3.74 -5.51
CA ARG A 52 11.80 4.32 -5.82
C ARG A 52 12.86 3.92 -4.81
N THR A 53 12.52 3.93 -3.53
CA THR A 53 13.43 3.53 -2.46
C THR A 53 13.81 2.06 -2.59
N HIS A 54 12.82 1.19 -2.83
CA HIS A 54 13.04 -0.22 -3.14
C HIS A 54 13.94 -0.38 -4.36
N LEU A 55 13.64 0.31 -5.45
CA LEU A 55 14.43 0.24 -6.68
C LEU A 55 15.88 0.70 -6.46
N GLN A 56 16.13 1.73 -5.65
CA GLN A 56 17.49 2.18 -5.35
C GLN A 56 18.25 1.18 -4.48
N ARG A 57 17.60 0.59 -3.47
CA ARG A 57 18.22 -0.33 -2.51
C ARG A 57 18.44 -1.73 -3.08
N GLU A 58 17.44 -2.26 -3.79
CA GLU A 58 17.42 -3.66 -4.24
C GLU A 58 17.85 -3.82 -5.70
N HIS A 59 17.63 -2.80 -6.53
CA HIS A 59 17.77 -2.89 -7.99
C HIS A 59 18.73 -1.86 -8.60
N SER A 60 19.43 -1.07 -7.77
CA SER A 60 20.34 0.00 -8.19
C SER A 60 19.76 0.91 -9.29
N TYR A 61 18.46 1.22 -9.21
CA TYR A 61 17.80 2.05 -10.21
C TYR A 61 18.38 3.47 -10.17
N LYS A 62 19.09 3.82 -11.24
CA LYS A 62 19.50 5.20 -11.51
C LYS A 62 18.37 5.87 -12.28
N LYS A 63 17.83 6.93 -11.69
CA LYS A 63 16.85 7.80 -12.33
C LYS A 63 17.52 8.43 -13.55
N ASN A 64 17.28 7.89 -14.76
CA ASN A 64 17.62 8.60 -15.98
C ASN A 64 16.68 9.80 -16.07
N ARG A 65 17.25 10.99 -15.87
CA ARG A 65 16.60 12.28 -16.09
C ARG A 65 16.97 12.79 -17.47
#